data_AF-A0A251XVH7-F1
#
_entry.id   AF-A0A251XVH7-F1
#
_cell.length_a   1.000
_cell.length_b   1.000
_cell.length_c   1.000
_cell.angle_alpha   90.00
_cell.angle_beta   90.00
_cell.angle_gamma   90.00
#
_symmetry.space_group_name_H-M   'P 1'
#
loop_
_entity.id
_entity.type
_entity.pdbx_description
1 polymer ?
#
loop_
_entity_poly.entity_id
_entity_poly.type
_entity_poly.pdbx_seq_one_letter_code
_entity_poly.pdbx_strand_id
1 'polypeptide(L)'
;MEAGDYDRRFGGDDDPDGEWDVGPTDSLAEILADYEAACAESDAVIARHDLDDIAAAGPPEEMPSLRWIVVHLIEETARHAGHVDVIRELVDGTTGE
;
A
#
# COMPACT_ATOMS: atom_id res chain seq x y z
N MET A 1 26.52 -3.71 15.67
CA MET A 1 25.50 -4.66 15.18
C MET A 1 24.90 -3.93 13.99
N GLU A 2 25.34 -4.28 12.79
CA GLU A 2 24.83 -3.68 11.55
C GLU A 2 23.33 -4.00 11.49
N ALA A 3 22.50 -2.97 11.46
CA ALA A 3 21.12 -3.12 11.08
C ALA A 3 21.14 -3.61 9.64
N GLY A 4 20.73 -4.87 9.44
CA GLY A 4 20.55 -5.41 8.10
C GLY A 4 19.61 -4.50 7.32
N ASP A 5 19.86 -4.42 6.03
CA ASP A 5 19.00 -3.84 5.01
C ASP A 5 17.67 -4.61 5.00
N TYR A 6 16.83 -4.38 6.01
CA TYR A 6 15.45 -4.79 5.99
C TYR A 6 14.81 -3.95 4.90
N ASP A 7 14.30 -4.61 3.86
CA ASP A 7 13.40 -3.99 2.92
C ASP A 7 12.21 -3.46 3.73
N ARG A 8 12.24 -2.16 4.07
CA ARG A 8 11.23 -1.49 4.92
C ARG A 8 9.83 -1.56 4.32
N ARG A 9 9.69 -2.08 3.11
CA ARG A 9 8.40 -2.27 2.44
C ARG A 9 7.46 -3.20 3.20
N PHE A 10 7.96 -4.08 4.05
CA PHE A 10 7.13 -5.01 4.81
C PHE A 10 7.68 -5.22 6.23
N GLY A 11 6.79 -5.17 7.23
CA GLY A 11 7.11 -5.52 8.61
C GLY A 11 7.71 -6.93 8.74
N GLY A 12 8.57 -7.09 9.74
CA GLY A 12 9.27 -8.34 10.04
C GLY A 12 8.79 -8.98 11.35
N ASP A 13 9.29 -10.18 11.67
CA ASP A 13 8.90 -10.91 12.89
C ASP A 13 9.11 -10.11 14.18
N ASP A 14 10.13 -9.24 14.22
CA ASP A 14 10.47 -8.41 15.38
C ASP A 14 9.75 -7.05 15.39
N ASP A 15 9.18 -6.64 14.24
CA ASP A 15 8.45 -5.39 14.06
C ASP A 15 7.38 -5.56 12.96
N PRO A 16 6.21 -6.10 13.31
CA PRO A 16 5.20 -6.52 12.34
C PRO A 16 4.52 -5.35 11.63
N ASP A 17 4.64 -4.14 12.18
CA ASP A 17 4.08 -2.91 11.66
C ASP A 17 5.18 -1.97 11.12
N GLY A 18 6.40 -2.48 10.92
CA GLY A 18 7.57 -1.68 10.54
C GLY A 18 7.41 -0.96 9.19
N GLU A 19 6.49 -1.39 8.33
CA GLU A 19 6.14 -0.65 7.11
C GLU A 19 5.47 0.71 7.37
N TRP A 20 4.94 0.93 8.58
CA TRP A 20 4.30 2.19 8.97
C TRP A 20 5.26 3.19 9.62
N ASP A 21 6.50 2.77 9.89
CA ASP A 21 7.50 3.60 10.54
C ASP A 21 8.14 4.59 9.57
N VAL A 22 7.92 5.88 9.84
CA VAL A 22 8.59 6.99 9.13
C VAL A 22 9.61 7.63 10.06
N GLY A 23 10.88 7.41 9.75
CA GLY A 23 12.03 7.92 10.48
C GLY A 23 12.44 9.35 10.09
N PRO A 24 13.30 9.99 10.91
CA PRO A 24 13.73 11.38 10.68
C PRO A 24 14.60 11.57 9.44
N THR A 25 15.08 10.49 8.83
CA THR A 25 15.90 10.51 7.61
C THR A 25 15.09 10.22 6.35
N ASP A 26 13.84 9.78 6.48
CA ASP A 26 13.03 9.40 5.34
C ASP A 26 12.47 10.64 4.67
N SER A 27 12.60 10.73 3.34
CA SER A 27 12.09 11.86 2.59
C SER A 27 10.75 11.55 1.94
N LEU A 28 9.89 12.56 1.83
CA LEU A 28 8.63 12.44 1.09
C LEU A 28 8.86 11.97 -0.35
N ALA A 29 9.94 12.41 -1.00
CA ALA A 29 10.25 12.03 -2.37
C ALA A 29 10.57 10.54 -2.50
N GLU A 30 11.30 9.96 -1.54
CA GLU A 30 11.59 8.52 -1.51
C GLU A 30 10.30 7.72 -1.26
N ILE A 31 9.47 8.12 -0.29
CA ILE A 31 8.21 7.44 0.01
C ILE A 31 7.27 7.44 -1.22
N LEU A 32 7.16 8.57 -1.92
CA LEU A 32 6.36 8.65 -3.14
C LEU A 32 6.95 7.77 -4.27
N ALA A 33 8.27 7.73 -4.41
CA ALA A 33 8.92 6.88 -5.41
C ALA A 33 8.73 5.39 -5.11
N ASP A 34 8.76 4.98 -3.84
CA ASP A 34 8.48 3.60 -3.43
C ASP A 34 7.01 3.23 -3.69
N TYR A 35 6.07 4.13 -3.40
CA TYR A 35 4.66 3.94 -3.72
C TYR A 35 4.44 3.76 -5.24
N GLU A 36 5.01 4.65 -6.06
CA GLU A 36 4.94 4.54 -7.52
C GLU A 36 5.55 3.23 -8.05
N ALA A 37 6.67 2.78 -7.46
CA ALA A 37 7.28 1.51 -7.80
C ALA A 37 6.38 0.31 -7.46
N ALA A 38 5.73 0.32 -6.29
CA ALA A 38 4.78 -0.72 -5.89
C ALA A 38 3.53 -0.76 -6.80
N CYS A 39 3.02 0.40 -7.22
CA CYS A 39 1.96 0.49 -8.22
C CYS A 39 2.40 -0.11 -9.57
N ALA A 40 3.59 0.23 -10.06
CA ALA A 40 4.11 -0.29 -11.32
C ALA A 40 4.31 -1.82 -11.28
N GLU A 41 4.76 -2.36 -10.15
CA GLU A 41 4.86 -3.81 -9.96
C GLU A 41 3.47 -4.48 -9.98
N SER A 42 2.50 -3.89 -9.27
CA SER A 42 1.12 -4.37 -9.24
C SER A 42 0.48 -4.36 -10.64
N ASP A 43 0.66 -3.28 -11.40
CA ASP A 43 0.18 -3.16 -12.78
C ASP A 43 0.78 -4.24 -13.68
N ALA A 44 2.07 -4.52 -13.53
CA ALA A 44 2.75 -5.56 -14.29
C ALA A 44 2.21 -6.96 -13.95
N VAL A 45 1.80 -7.22 -12.69
CA VAL A 45 1.14 -8.46 -12.29
C VAL A 45 -0.27 -8.53 -12.89
N ILE A 46 -1.07 -7.48 -12.71
CA ILE A 46 -2.45 -7.41 -13.22
C ILE A 46 -2.48 -7.67 -14.74
N ALA A 47 -1.54 -7.09 -15.49
CA ALA A 47 -1.47 -7.25 -16.94
C ALA A 47 -1.20 -8.69 -17.42
N ARG A 48 -0.76 -9.60 -16.53
CA ARG A 48 -0.42 -11.00 -16.85
C ARG A 48 -1.50 -12.00 -16.45
N HIS A 49 -2.57 -11.55 -15.80
CA HIS A 49 -3.60 -12.40 -15.19
C HIS A 49 -5.01 -12.02 -15.64
N ASP A 50 -5.91 -13.00 -15.63
CA ASP A 50 -7.33 -12.74 -15.82
C ASP A 50 -7.96 -12.26 -14.51
N LEU A 51 -8.96 -11.38 -14.58
CA LEU A 51 -9.64 -10.85 -13.40
C LEU A 51 -10.30 -11.94 -12.55
N ASP A 52 -10.61 -13.09 -13.14
CA ASP A 52 -11.23 -14.22 -12.43
C ASP A 52 -10.19 -15.22 -11.90
N ASP A 53 -8.88 -14.97 -12.09
CA ASP A 53 -7.81 -15.75 -11.47
C ASP A 53 -7.87 -15.62 -9.95
N ILE A 54 -7.63 -16.74 -9.25
CA ILE A 54 -7.61 -16.82 -7.79
C ILE A 54 -6.19 -16.62 -7.26
N ALA A 55 -6.05 -15.86 -6.18
CA ALA A 55 -4.78 -15.61 -5.53
C ALA A 55 -4.00 -16.91 -5.24
N ALA A 56 -2.69 -16.88 -5.48
CA ALA A 56 -1.83 -18.06 -5.32
C ALA A 56 -1.48 -18.38 -3.86
N ALA A 57 -1.74 -17.45 -2.93
CA ALA A 57 -1.44 -17.56 -1.51
C ALA A 57 -2.62 -17.07 -0.66
N GLY A 58 -2.88 -17.78 0.43
CA GLY A 58 -3.97 -17.50 1.38
C GLY A 58 -4.58 -18.79 1.92
N PRO A 59 -5.42 -18.72 2.97
CA PRO A 59 -6.26 -19.84 3.39
C PRO A 59 -7.16 -20.27 2.22
N PRO A 60 -7.31 -21.56 1.89
CA PRO A 60 -8.07 -22.00 0.71
C PRO A 60 -9.51 -21.51 0.67
N GLU A 61 -10.17 -21.42 1.83
CA GLU A 61 -11.52 -20.87 1.99
C GLU A 61 -11.62 -19.34 1.81
N GLU A 62 -10.50 -18.62 1.77
CA GLU A 62 -10.44 -17.15 1.79
C GLU A 62 -9.69 -16.56 0.59
N MET A 63 -9.22 -17.37 -0.37
CA MET A 63 -8.45 -16.84 -1.51
C MET A 63 -9.33 -15.97 -2.42
N PRO A 64 -9.08 -14.65 -2.53
CA PRO A 64 -9.88 -13.78 -3.37
C PRO A 64 -9.50 -13.93 -4.84
N SER A 65 -10.43 -13.53 -5.73
CA SER A 65 -10.09 -13.33 -7.14
C SER A 65 -9.33 -12.02 -7.34
N LEU A 66 -8.57 -11.91 -8.43
CA LEU A 66 -7.90 -10.66 -8.81
C LEU A 66 -8.88 -9.50 -8.94
N ARG A 67 -10.09 -9.75 -9.47
CA ARG A 67 -11.20 -8.78 -9.52
C ARG A 67 -11.53 -8.22 -8.14
N TRP A 68 -11.66 -9.10 -7.15
CA TRP A 68 -11.98 -8.70 -5.79
C TRP A 68 -10.84 -7.85 -5.23
N ILE A 69 -9.58 -8.28 -5.40
CA ILE A 69 -8.39 -7.56 -4.91
C ILE A 69 -8.35 -6.13 -5.49
N VAL A 70 -8.50 -5.99 -6.81
CA VAL A 70 -8.42 -4.68 -7.48
C VAL A 70 -9.53 -3.75 -6.99
N VAL A 71 -10.77 -4.23 -6.89
CA VAL A 71 -11.88 -3.42 -6.38
C VAL A 71 -11.65 -3.04 -4.91
N HIS A 72 -11.13 -3.96 -4.11
CA HIS A 72 -10.81 -3.71 -2.71
C HIS A 72 -9.73 -2.63 -2.55
N LEU A 73 -8.65 -2.68 -3.33
CA LEU A 73 -7.61 -1.65 -3.29
C LEU A 73 -8.13 -0.27 -3.74
N ILE A 74 -9.04 -0.21 -4.71
CA ILE A 74 -9.69 1.05 -5.11
C ILE A 74 -10.52 1.63 -3.96
N GLU A 75 -11.33 0.78 -3.30
CA GLU A 75 -12.15 1.20 -2.15
C GLU A 75 -11.28 1.70 -1.00
N GLU A 76 -10.22 0.96 -0.65
CA GLU A 76 -9.32 1.32 0.43
C GLU A 76 -8.55 2.62 0.14
N THR A 77 -8.08 2.79 -1.09
CA THR A 77 -7.41 4.03 -1.52
C THR A 77 -8.36 5.23 -1.41
N ALA A 78 -9.62 5.08 -1.86
CA ALA A 78 -10.62 6.14 -1.75
C ALA A 78 -10.94 6.50 -0.29
N ARG A 79 -11.03 5.50 0.59
CA ARG A 79 -11.24 5.70 2.03
C ARG A 79 -10.09 6.50 2.65
N HIS A 80 -8.85 6.15 2.35
CA HIS A 80 -7.67 6.87 2.84
C HIS A 80 -7.57 8.29 2.29
N ALA A 81 -7.84 8.49 1.00
CA ALA A 81 -7.87 9.83 0.40
C ALA A 81 -8.86 10.74 1.14
N GLY A 82 -10.07 10.26 1.42
CA GLY A 82 -11.07 11.01 2.19
C GLY A 82 -10.61 11.36 3.62
N HIS A 83 -9.92 10.45 4.31
CA HIS A 83 -9.34 10.76 5.62
C HIS A 83 -8.25 11.85 5.54
N VAL A 84 -7.38 11.78 4.53
CA VAL A 84 -6.32 12.78 4.31
C VAL A 84 -6.91 14.15 3.96
N ASP A 85 -8.00 14.20 3.19
CA ASP A 85 -8.69 15.45 2.88
C ASP A 85 -9.27 16.12 4.13
N VAL A 86 -9.89 15.34 5.03
CA VAL A 86 -10.37 15.86 6.32
C VAL A 86 -9.21 16.44 7.14
N ILE A 87 -8.06 15.74 7.19
CA ILE A 87 -6.87 16.23 7.90
C ILE A 87 -6.39 17.54 7.28
N ARG A 88 -6.33 17.65 5.95
CA ARG A 88 -5.89 18.86 5.25
C ARG A 88 -6.83 20.03 5.53
N GLU A 89 -8.15 19.81 5.47
CA GLU A 89 -9.14 20.83 5.81
C GLU A 89 -8.95 21.34 7.25
N LEU A 90 -8.67 20.45 8.20
CA LEU A 90 -8.40 20.83 9.59
C LEU A 90 -7.09 21.60 9.77
N VAL A 91 -6.07 21.31 8.96
CA VAL A 91 -4.73 21.91 9.09
C VAL A 91 -4.63 23.27 8.40
N ASP A 92 -5.15 23.40 7.19
CA ASP A 92 -4.97 24.61 6.36
C ASP A 92 -6.27 25.23 5.84
N GLY A 93 -7.44 24.64 6.14
CA GLY A 93 -8.75 25.15 5.73
C GLY A 93 -9.11 24.85 4.29
N THR A 94 -8.29 24.12 3.54
CA THR A 94 -8.57 23.77 2.15
C THR A 94 -9.42 22.50 2.07
N THR A 95 -10.62 22.62 1.51
CA THR A 95 -11.53 21.48 1.29
C THR A 95 -11.05 20.61 0.12
N GLY A 96 -11.13 19.29 0.26
CA GLY A 96 -10.96 18.30 -0.84
C GLY A 96 -12.15 18.27 -1.82
N GLU A 97 -12.06 17.46 -2.89
CA GLU A 97 -13.13 17.27 -3.90
C GLU A 97 -14.06 16.09 -3.58
#